data_AF-A0A535T4E6-F1
#
_entry.id   AF-A0A535T4E6-F1
#
_cell.length_a   1.000
_cell.length_b   1.000
_cell.length_c   1.000
_cell.angle_alpha   90.00
_cell.angle_beta   90.00
_cell.angle_gamma   90.00
#
_symmetry.space_group_name_H-M   'P 1'
#
loop_
_entity.id
_entity.type
_entity.pdbx_description
1 polymer ?
#
loop_
_entity_poly.entity_id
_entity_poly.type
_entity_poly.pdbx_seq_one_letter_code
_entity_poly.pdbx_strand_id
1 'polypeptide(L)' 'MADTTPAVNWAQSLAQGPSGRESAYMDYDSTRHRTVLFGGAFQGTTSNTFFSDTWEYDGTTWTQIPTAGT' A
#
# COMPACT_ATOMS: atom_id res chain seq x y z
N MET A 1 -35.79 5.87 -16.39
CA MET A 1 -34.85 5.88 -15.25
C MET A 1 -33.52 6.35 -15.81
N ALA A 2 -33.04 7.54 -15.46
CA ALA A 2 -31.74 8.01 -15.93
C ALA A 2 -30.64 7.27 -15.16
N ASP A 3 -29.63 6.77 -15.86
CA ASP A 3 -28.45 6.15 -15.26
C ASP A 3 -27.61 7.22 -14.58
N THR A 4 -27.51 7.15 -13.25
CA THR A 4 -26.73 8.09 -12.43
C THR A 4 -25.44 7.46 -11.92
N THR A 5 -24.85 6.50 -12.66
CA THR A 5 -23.55 5.95 -12.27
C THR A 5 -22.51 7.07 -12.18
N PRO A 6 -21.91 7.31 -10.99
CA PRO A 6 -20.89 8.33 -10.87
C PRO A 6 -19.71 7.95 -11.77
N ALA A 7 -19.24 8.91 -12.57
CA ALA A 7 -18.06 8.71 -13.39
C ALA A 7 -16.86 8.39 -12.47
N VAL A 8 -16.26 7.22 -12.66
CA VAL A 8 -15.06 6.82 -11.93
C VAL A 8 -13.88 7.63 -12.47
N ASN A 9 -13.42 8.60 -11.68
CA ASN A 9 -12.22 9.37 -11.98
C ASN A 9 -11.06 8.81 -11.18
N TRP A 10 -10.23 7.99 -11.82
CA TRP A 10 -8.99 7.55 -11.22
C TRP A 10 -8.03 8.73 -11.05
N ALA A 11 -7.49 8.87 -9.85
CA ALA A 11 -6.45 9.84 -9.53
C ALA A 11 -5.32 9.15 -8.79
N GLN A 12 -4.08 9.50 -9.13
CA GLN A 12 -2.92 9.02 -8.40
C GLN A 12 -2.84 9.72 -7.04
N SER A 13 -2.62 8.94 -5.98
CA SER A 13 -2.39 9.50 -4.63
C SER A 13 -1.04 10.20 -4.56
N LEU A 14 -0.99 11.35 -3.87
CA LEU A 14 0.24 12.06 -3.53
C LEU A 14 0.81 11.64 -2.16
N ALA A 15 0.17 10.67 -1.50
CA ALA A 15 0.59 10.18 -0.20
C ALA A 15 2.01 9.60 -0.29
N GLN A 16 2.93 10.11 0.53
CA GLN A 16 4.23 9.48 0.70
C GLN A 16 4.05 8.16 1.44
N GLY A 17 4.76 7.12 1.00
CA GLY A 17 4.57 5.78 1.52
C GLY A 17 5.74 4.85 1.21
N PRO A 18 5.53 3.53 1.21
CA PRO A 18 6.60 2.57 1.00
C PRO A 18 7.32 2.81 -0.33
N SER A 19 8.61 2.48 -0.37
CA SER A 19 9.37 2.43 -1.62
C SER A 19 8.67 1.56 -2.66
N GLY A 20 8.85 1.92 -3.94
CA GLY A 20 8.37 1.11 -5.06
C GLY A 20 8.83 -0.34 -4.92
N ARG A 21 7.88 -1.26 -5.08
CA ARG A 21 8.08 -2.69 -4.85
C ARG A 21 7.14 -3.54 -5.67
N GLU A 22 7.62 -4.68 -6.12
CA GLU A 22 6.87 -5.75 -6.73
C GLU A 22 6.64 -6.91 -5.74
N SER A 23 5.71 -7.80 -6.09
CA SER A 23 5.43 -9.03 -5.32
C SER A 23 5.10 -8.81 -3.83
N ALA A 24 4.62 -7.62 -3.46
CA ALA A 24 4.12 -7.32 -2.13
C ALA A 24 2.72 -7.92 -1.94
N TYR A 25 2.37 -8.24 -0.70
CA TYR A 25 1.02 -8.65 -0.33
C TYR A 25 0.24 -7.43 0.14
N MET A 26 -1.02 -7.31 -0.30
CA MET A 26 -1.89 -6.19 0.08
C MET A 26 -3.31 -6.68 0.37
N ASP A 27 -3.90 -6.19 1.47
CA ASP A 27 -5.27 -6.48 1.88
C ASP A 27 -5.95 -5.24 2.48
N TYR A 28 -7.28 -5.25 2.57
CA TYR A 28 -8.07 -4.18 3.20
C TYR A 28 -8.76 -4.68 4.47
N ASP A 29 -8.35 -4.15 5.62
CA ASP A 29 -9.05 -4.33 6.87
C ASP A 29 -10.27 -3.40 6.93
N SER A 30 -11.45 -3.96 6.70
CA SER A 30 -12.71 -3.21 6.71
C SER A 30 -13.16 -2.76 8.09
N THR A 31 -12.65 -3.36 9.17
CA THR A 31 -13.01 -2.99 10.55
C THR A 31 -12.25 -1.74 10.98
N ARG A 32 -10.97 -1.63 10.58
CA ARG A 32 -10.12 -0.47 10.88
C ARG A 32 -10.07 0.57 9.76
N HIS A 33 -10.65 0.24 8.61
CA HIS A 33 -10.58 1.01 7.37
C HIS A 33 -9.12 1.27 6.95
N ARG A 34 -8.31 0.20 6.92
CA ARG A 34 -6.88 0.29 6.58
C ARG A 34 -6.53 -0.62 5.41
N THR A 35 -5.78 -0.10 4.44
CA THR A 35 -5.06 -0.96 3.49
C THR A 35 -3.74 -1.35 4.12
N VAL A 36 -3.48 -2.64 4.24
CA VAL A 36 -2.24 -3.20 4.79
C VAL A 36 -1.38 -3.67 3.63
N LEU A 37 -0.10 -3.28 3.62
CA LEU A 37 0.93 -3.78 2.71
C LEU A 37 2.01 -4.49 3.52
N PHE A 38 2.45 -5.66 3.07
CA PHE A 38 3.57 -6.37 3.66
C PHE A 38 4.60 -6.81 2.62
N GLY A 39 5.87 -6.57 2.95
CA GLY A 39 7.02 -7.11 2.24
C GLY A 39 7.11 -6.67 0.77
N GLY A 40 7.52 -7.59 -0.09
CA GLY A 40 7.81 -7.36 -1.52
C GLY A 40 9.30 -7.27 -1.82
N ALA A 41 9.62 -6.98 -3.06
CA ALA A 41 10.99 -6.81 -3.53
C ALA A 41 11.10 -5.59 -4.45
N PHE A 42 12.32 -5.13 -4.71
CA PHE A 42 12.63 -4.21 -5.78
C PHE A 42 13.86 -4.74 -6.53
N GLN A 43 13.68 -5.07 -7.80
CA GLN A 43 14.76 -5.47 -8.70
C GLN A 43 15.53 -4.23 -9.20
N GLY A 44 16.68 -3.97 -8.58
CA GLY A 44 17.62 -2.94 -9.02
C GLY A 44 18.58 -3.43 -10.11
N THR A 45 19.31 -2.50 -10.72
CA THR A 45 20.31 -2.81 -11.77
C THR A 45 21.56 -3.50 -11.22
N THR A 46 21.91 -3.24 -9.96
CA THR A 46 23.11 -3.77 -9.28
C THR A 46 22.79 -4.78 -8.19
N SER A 47 21.63 -4.66 -7.52
CA SER A 47 21.20 -5.58 -6.49
C SER A 47 19.67 -5.59 -6.35
N ASN A 48 19.16 -6.71 -5.84
CA ASN A 48 17.76 -6.82 -5.44
C ASN A 48 17.61 -6.38 -3.98
N THR A 49 16.56 -5.63 -3.70
CA THR A 49 16.16 -5.29 -2.33
C THR A 49 14.96 -6.13 -1.96
N PHE A 50 14.99 -6.78 -0.80
CA PHE A 50 13.85 -7.50 -0.24
C PHE A 50 13.34 -6.76 0.98
N PHE A 51 12.03 -6.55 1.05
CA PHE A 51 11.39 -5.85 2.14
C PHE A 51 10.70 -6.83 3.08
N SER A 52 10.73 -6.52 4.38
CA SER A 52 10.04 -7.26 5.45
C SER A 52 9.23 -6.33 6.36
N ASP A 53 9.03 -5.09 5.92
CA ASP A 53 8.24 -4.09 6.61
C ASP A 53 6.74 -4.27 6.38
N THR A 54 5.96 -3.76 7.34
CA THR A 54 4.51 -3.63 7.23
C THR A 54 4.15 -2.16 7.15
N TRP A 55 3.23 -1.81 6.26
CA TRP A 55 2.71 -0.45 6.10
C TRP A 55 1.19 -0.46 6.15
N GLU A 56 0.61 0.57 6.76
CA GLU A 56 -0.84 0.79 6.76
C GLU A 56 -1.20 2.14 6.11
N TYR A 57 -2.20 2.12 5.25
CA TYR A 57 -2.81 3.32 4.65
C TYR A 57 -4.18 3.58 5.23
N ASP A 58 -4.47 4.83 5.55
CA ASP A 58 -5.72 5.26 6.19
C ASP A 58 -6.72 5.95 5.25
N GLY A 59 -6.43 5.95 3.95
CA GLY A 59 -7.14 6.74 2.96
C GLY A 59 -6.46 8.08 2.65
N THR A 60 -5.47 8.49 3.45
CA THR A 60 -4.72 9.74 3.27
C THR A 60 -3.21 9.55 3.43
N THR A 61 -2.76 8.80 4.43
CA THR A 61 -1.34 8.69 4.83
C THR A 61 -0.92 7.22 4.99
N TRP A 62 0.30 6.91 4.55
CA TRP A 62 0.95 5.63 4.83
C TRP A 62 1.79 5.74 6.11
N THR A 63 1.68 4.76 7.00
CA THR A 63 2.48 4.66 8.23
C THR A 63 3.18 3.31 8.27
N GLN A 64 4.49 3.29 8.52
CA GLN A 64 5.22 2.05 8.73
C GLN A 64 4.90 1.52 10.13
N ILE A 65 4.45 0.28 10.22
CA ILE A 65 4.14 -0.37 11.49
C ILE A 65 5.42 -1.05 12.00
N PRO A 66 5.90 -0.70 13.21
CA PRO A 66 7.06 -1.36 13.79
C PRO A 66 6.77 -2.86 13.99
N THR A 67 7.67 -3.71 13.51
CA THR A 67 7.63 -5.13 13.86
C THR A 67 8.02 -5.26 15.34
N ALA A 68 7.09 -5.70 16.18
CA ALA A 68 7.45 -6.08 17.55
C ALA A 68 8.27 -7.37 17.49
N GLY A 69 9.60 -7.22 17.58
CA GLY A 69 10.50 -8.37 17.72
C GLY A 69 10.30 -9.00 19.10
N THR A 70 10.10 -10.32 19.12
CA THR A 70 10.22 -11.15 20.33
C THR A 70 11.63 -11.63 20.51
#